data_AF-A0A2S6Q0L9-F1
#
_entry.id   AF-A0A2S6Q0L9-F1
#
_cell.length_a   1.000
_cell.length_b   1.000
_cell.length_c   1.000
_cell.angle_alpha   90.00
_cell.angle_beta   90.00
_cell.angle_gamma   90.00
#
_symmetry.space_group_name_H-M   'P 1'
#
loop_
_entity.id
_entity.type
_entity.pdbx_description
1 polymer ?
#
loop_
_entity_poly.entity_id
_entity_poly.type
_entity_poly.pdbx_seq_one_letter_code
_entity_poly.pdbx_strand_id
1 'polypeptide(L)'
;MSGAVRGSDPVNGYRVLEQVVQLPVSTWRYHWDPPHVRHLGPMAQDWWKAFGIGENDRTICCTDANGVAIVAIQALHRELTELRDEVAALRAEGSRQGQPDHTEFEKASEPKSS
;
A
#
# COMPACT_ATOMS: atom_id res chain seq x y z
N MET A 1 -11.99 -6.70 33.37
CA MET A 1 -10.56 -6.36 33.29
C MET A 1 -10.46 -4.92 32.83
N SER A 2 -9.98 -4.03 33.69
CA SER A 2 -9.89 -2.58 33.42
C SER A 2 -8.86 -2.33 32.32
N GLY A 3 -9.27 -1.71 31.22
CA GLY A 3 -8.45 -1.53 30.02
C GLY A 3 -7.27 -0.58 30.29
N ALA A 4 -6.06 -1.05 29.98
CA ALA A 4 -4.81 -0.29 30.13
C ALA A 4 -4.66 0.85 29.10
N VAL A 5 -5.57 0.98 28.13
CA VAL A 5 -5.51 1.96 27.05
C VAL A 5 -6.60 3.02 27.24
N ARG A 6 -6.22 4.30 27.22
CA ARG A 6 -7.13 5.45 27.20
C ARG A 6 -6.99 6.17 25.86
N GLY A 7 -8.12 6.38 25.18
CA GLY A 7 -8.19 7.06 23.89
C GLY A 7 -7.78 6.14 22.73
N SER A 8 -8.61 6.06 21.70
CA SER A 8 -8.24 5.44 20.43
C SER A 8 -8.68 6.40 19.33
N ASP A 9 -7.75 7.10 18.73
CA ASP A 9 -8.03 7.97 17.59
C ASP A 9 -7.86 7.17 16.29
N PRO A 10 -8.76 7.35 15.31
CA PRO A 10 -8.61 6.71 14.02
C PRO A 10 -7.33 7.21 13.32
N VAL A 11 -6.58 6.27 12.74
CA VAL A 11 -5.36 6.58 11.99
C VAL A 11 -5.65 6.56 10.48
N ASN A 12 -5.10 7.53 9.74
CA ASN A 12 -5.12 7.50 8.28
C ASN A 12 -4.01 6.56 7.76
N GLY A 13 -4.39 5.35 7.34
CA GLY A 13 -3.45 4.34 6.88
C GLY A 13 -2.63 4.75 5.64
N TYR A 14 -3.21 5.49 4.70
CA TYR A 14 -2.49 5.95 3.49
C TYR A 14 -1.38 6.95 3.85
N ARG A 15 -1.60 7.81 4.87
CA ARG A 15 -0.55 8.72 5.37
C ARG A 15 0.58 7.96 6.07
N VAL A 16 0.25 6.91 6.82
CA VAL A 16 1.26 6.05 7.44
C VAL A 16 2.07 5.32 6.37
N LEU A 17 1.41 4.76 5.36
CA LEU A 17 2.08 4.11 4.23
C LEU A 17 3.02 5.09 3.49
N GLU A 18 2.54 6.31 3.19
CA GLU A 18 3.35 7.36 2.55
C GLU A 18 4.64 7.67 3.35
N GLN A 19 4.53 7.77 4.68
CA GLN A 19 5.69 7.98 5.56
C GLN A 19 6.63 6.77 5.57
N VAL A 20 6.08 5.55 5.63
CA VAL A 20 6.87 4.30 5.58
C VAL A 20 7.66 4.20 4.27
N VAL A 21 7.04 4.53 3.14
CA VAL A 21 7.68 4.50 1.81
C VAL A 21 8.83 5.50 1.71
N GLN A 22 8.72 6.66 2.35
CA GLN A 22 9.76 7.69 2.36
C GLN A 22 10.86 7.44 3.40
N LEU A 23 10.66 6.48 4.31
CA LEU A 23 11.55 6.27 5.44
C LEU A 23 12.85 5.60 4.98
N PRO A 24 14.03 6.20 5.23
CA PRO A 24 15.30 5.58 4.88
C PRO A 24 15.49 4.27 5.62
N VAL A 25 15.76 3.18 4.89
CA VAL A 25 16.10 1.87 5.46
C VAL A 25 17.55 1.56 5.13
N SER A 26 18.31 1.18 6.15
CA SER A 26 19.70 0.77 6.01
C SER A 26 19.99 -0.43 6.89
N THR A 27 21.14 -1.05 6.66
CA THR A 27 21.70 -1.98 7.64
C THR A 27 22.66 -1.23 8.55
N TRP A 28 22.54 -1.42 9.85
CA TRP A 28 23.37 -0.72 10.84
C TRP A 28 23.71 -1.66 12.00
N ARG A 29 24.53 -1.19 12.94
CA ARG A 29 24.84 -1.89 14.19
C ARG A 29 25.03 -0.87 15.30
N TYR A 30 24.75 -1.22 16.54
CA TYR A 30 25.16 -0.39 17.66
C TYR A 30 26.68 -0.46 17.86
N HIS A 31 27.24 0.56 18.51
CA HIS A 31 28.66 0.58 18.84
C HIS A 31 29.08 -0.60 19.73
N TRP A 32 28.18 -1.06 20.60
CA TRP A 32 28.37 -2.19 21.50
C TRP A 32 28.01 -3.56 20.89
N ASP A 33 27.44 -3.60 19.69
CA ASP A 33 27.13 -4.86 19.02
C ASP A 33 28.43 -5.55 18.55
N PRO A 34 28.50 -6.90 18.59
CA PRO A 34 29.56 -7.65 17.96
C PRO A 34 29.71 -7.28 16.47
N PRO A 35 30.93 -7.36 15.88
CA PRO A 35 31.17 -6.91 14.51
C PRO A 35 30.32 -7.59 13.42
N HIS A 36 29.81 -8.79 13.69
CA HIS A 36 28.99 -9.57 12.75
C HIS A 36 27.48 -9.28 12.85
N VAL A 37 27.02 -8.60 13.90
CA VAL A 37 25.60 -8.29 14.08
C VAL A 37 25.24 -7.10 13.19
N ARG A 38 24.14 -7.25 12.46
CA ARG A 38 23.51 -6.19 11.67
C ARG A 38 22.03 -6.16 11.94
N HIS A 39 21.52 -4.98 12.21
CA HIS A 39 20.09 -4.68 12.23
C HIS A 39 19.69 -4.13 10.86
N LEU A 40 18.45 -4.38 10.47
CA LEU A 40 17.85 -3.83 9.25
C LEU A 40 16.67 -2.97 9.67
N GLY A 41 16.69 -1.69 9.29
CA GLY A 41 15.59 -0.79 9.59
C GLY A 41 15.99 0.68 9.48
N PRO A 42 15.04 1.57 9.82
CA PRO A 42 15.32 2.99 9.88
C PRO A 42 16.18 3.35 11.09
N MET A 43 16.82 4.51 11.01
CA MET A 43 17.42 5.15 12.19
C MET A 43 16.31 5.74 13.06
N ALA A 44 16.51 5.74 14.39
CA ALA A 44 15.50 6.20 15.34
C ALA A 44 15.13 7.70 15.18
N GLN A 45 16.07 8.53 14.74
CA GLN A 45 15.83 9.96 14.50
C GLN A 45 14.95 10.19 13.28
N ASP A 46 15.16 9.44 12.19
CA ASP A 46 14.32 9.52 11.00
C ASP A 46 12.92 8.98 11.29
N TRP A 47 12.83 7.90 12.09
CA TRP A 47 11.56 7.39 12.60
C TRP A 47 10.81 8.44 13.41
N TRP A 48 11.48 9.09 14.37
CA TRP A 48 10.88 10.12 15.21
C TRP A 48 10.39 11.30 14.37
N LYS A 49 11.19 11.73 13.38
CA LYS A 49 10.81 12.80 12.46
C LYS A 49 9.59 12.44 11.60
N ALA A 50 9.47 11.18 11.18
CA ALA A 50 8.36 10.71 10.36
C ALA A 50 7.05 10.62 11.17
N PHE A 51 7.10 9.91 12.30
CA PHE A 51 5.88 9.51 13.01
C PHE A 51 5.59 10.31 14.29
N GLY A 52 6.61 10.87 14.94
CA GLY A 52 6.46 11.55 16.24
C GLY A 52 5.94 10.66 17.38
N ILE A 53 6.11 9.33 17.26
CA ILE A 53 5.66 8.34 18.25
C ILE A 53 6.84 7.66 18.94
N GLY A 54 6.68 7.37 20.23
CA GLY A 54 7.68 6.80 21.11
C GLY A 54 8.02 7.71 22.29
N GLU A 55 8.99 7.32 23.12
CA GLU A 55 9.44 8.12 24.26
C GLU A 55 10.50 9.17 23.88
N ASN A 56 11.32 8.88 22.87
CA ASN A 56 12.43 9.72 22.41
C ASN A 56 12.90 9.35 21.00
N ASP A 57 13.85 10.12 20.44
CA ASP A 57 14.42 9.96 19.09
C ASP A 57 15.60 8.97 19.00
N ARG A 58 15.87 8.19 20.06
CA ARG A 58 17.01 7.27 20.14
C ARG A 58 16.61 5.81 20.10
N THR A 59 15.33 5.52 20.27
CA THR A 59 14.81 4.15 20.31
C THR A 59 13.55 4.03 19.49
N ILE A 60 13.36 2.88 18.85
CA ILE A 60 12.10 2.51 18.22
C ILE A 60 11.50 1.38 19.06
N CYS A 61 10.32 1.61 19.63
CA CYS A 61 9.60 0.57 20.35
C CYS A 61 9.13 -0.51 19.37
N CYS A 62 9.34 -1.79 19.71
CA CYS A 62 8.90 -2.88 18.85
C CYS A 62 7.37 -2.90 18.65
N THR A 63 6.60 -2.48 19.65
CA THR A 63 5.14 -2.36 19.52
C THR A 63 4.76 -1.30 18.49
N ASP A 64 5.41 -0.14 18.50
CA ASP A 64 5.12 0.94 17.54
C ASP A 64 5.57 0.55 16.13
N ALA A 65 6.75 -0.06 15.99
CA ALA A 65 7.25 -0.61 14.73
C ALA A 65 6.26 -1.62 14.11
N ASN A 66 5.76 -2.55 14.91
CA ASN A 66 4.78 -3.54 14.48
C ASN A 66 3.43 -2.89 14.13
N GLY A 67 2.98 -1.91 14.91
CA GLY A 67 1.74 -1.17 14.62
C GLY A 67 1.80 -0.44 13.29
N VAL A 68 2.87 0.30 13.04
CA VAL A 68 3.12 0.98 11.75
C VAL A 68 3.15 -0.03 10.60
N ALA A 69 3.84 -1.16 10.77
CA ALA A 69 3.89 -2.21 9.74
C ALA A 69 2.50 -2.76 9.41
N ILE A 70 1.67 -3.06 10.42
CA ILE A 70 0.30 -3.56 10.22
C ILE A 70 -0.55 -2.54 9.46
N VAL A 71 -0.50 -1.26 9.87
CA VAL A 71 -1.27 -0.18 9.21
C VAL A 71 -0.81 0.01 7.77
N ALA A 72 0.49 0.01 7.50
CA ALA A 72 1.04 0.15 6.17
C ALA A 72 0.64 -1.02 5.25
N ILE A 73 0.68 -2.27 5.76
CA ILE A 73 0.22 -3.46 5.01
C ILE A 73 -1.27 -3.35 4.67
N GLN A 74 -2.10 -2.92 5.62
CA GLN A 74 -3.53 -2.72 5.38
C GLN A 74 -3.80 -1.65 4.32
N ALA A 75 -3.10 -0.52 4.37
CA ALA A 75 -3.22 0.55 3.38
C ALA A 75 -2.76 0.09 2.00
N LEU A 76 -1.61 -0.59 1.92
CA LEU A 76 -1.06 -1.12 0.67
C LEU A 76 -2.02 -2.14 0.03
N HIS A 77 -2.67 -2.97 0.83
CA HIS A 77 -3.66 -3.92 0.33
C HIS A 77 -4.88 -3.21 -0.29
N ARG A 78 -5.30 -2.07 0.26
CA ARG A 78 -6.39 -1.26 -0.32
C ARG A 78 -5.96 -0.64 -1.64
N GLU A 79 -4.80 0.02 -1.69
CA GLU A 79 -4.27 0.58 -2.95
C GLU A 79 -4.15 -0.50 -4.04
N LEU A 80 -3.64 -1.68 -3.70
CA LEU A 80 -3.54 -2.80 -4.64
C LEU A 80 -4.90 -3.28 -5.13
N THR A 81 -5.93 -3.26 -4.29
CA THR A 81 -7.29 -3.67 -4.67
C THR A 81 -7.92 -2.62 -5.59
N GLU A 82 -7.81 -1.35 -5.23
CA GLU A 82 -8.28 -0.22 -6.05
C GLU A 82 -7.62 -0.24 -7.44
N LEU A 83 -6.30 -0.43 -7.51
CA LEU A 83 -5.57 -0.55 -8.78
C LEU A 83 -6.02 -1.78 -9.60
N ARG A 84 -6.29 -2.92 -8.96
CA ARG A 84 -6.77 -4.13 -9.66
C ARG A 84 -8.15 -3.91 -10.26
N ASP A 85 -9.03 -3.24 -9.53
CA ASP A 85 -10.38 -2.92 -10.00
C ASP A 85 -10.34 -1.94 -11.16
N GLU A 86 -9.49 -0.90 -11.09
CA GLU A 86 -9.28 0.04 -12.19
C GLU A 86 -8.75 -0.66 -13.44
N VAL A 87 -7.72 -1.51 -13.30
CA VAL A 87 -7.17 -2.29 -14.42
C VAL A 87 -8.23 -3.22 -15.02
N ALA A 88 -9.08 -3.83 -14.21
CA ALA A 88 -10.18 -4.67 -14.71
C ALA A 88 -11.22 -3.86 -15.49
N ALA A 89 -11.59 -2.68 -15.00
CA ALA A 89 -12.52 -1.78 -15.67
C ALA A 89 -11.98 -1.28 -17.02
N LEU A 90 -10.72 -0.84 -17.05
CA LEU A 90 -10.06 -0.38 -18.27
C LEU A 90 -9.94 -1.50 -19.32
N ARG A 91 -9.64 -2.73 -18.90
CA ARG A 91 -9.60 -3.89 -19.80
C ARG A 91 -10.97 -4.21 -20.38
N ALA A 92 -12.03 -4.15 -19.56
CA ALA A 92 -13.39 -4.37 -20.04
C ALA A 92 -13.82 -3.31 -21.06
N GLU A 93 -13.45 -2.04 -20.85
CA GLU A 93 -13.73 -0.96 -21.79
C GLU A 93 -12.97 -1.13 -23.11
N GLY A 94 -11.68 -1.44 -23.05
CA GLY A 94 -10.88 -1.71 -24.25
C GLY A 94 -11.39 -2.90 -25.07
N SER A 95 -11.87 -3.97 -24.42
CA SER A 95 -12.52 -5.10 -25.10
C SER A 95 -13.84 -4.72 -25.75
N ARG A 96 -14.61 -3.79 -25.16
CA ARG A 96 -15.88 -3.31 -25.72
C ARG A 96 -15.68 -2.45 -26.97
N GLN A 97 -14.61 -1.64 -27.00
CA GLN A 97 -14.27 -0.78 -28.13
C GLN A 97 -13.60 -1.54 -29.30
N GLY A 98 -12.93 -2.67 -29.01
CA GLY A 98 -12.24 -3.49 -30.00
C GLY A 98 -13.13 -4.48 -30.78
N GLN A 99 -14.44 -4.54 -30.49
CA GLN A 99 -15.38 -5.36 -31.24
C GLN A 99 -16.05 -4.48 -32.32
N PRO A 100 -15.63 -4.56 -33.60
CA PRO A 100 -16.35 -3.89 -34.66
C PRO A 100 -17.77 -4.44 -34.71
N ASP A 101 -18.74 -3.53 -34.75
CA ASP A 101 -20.18 -3.80 -34.85
C ASP A 101 -20.46 -4.53 -36.19
N HIS A 102 -20.32 -5.85 -36.20
CA HIS A 102 -20.70 -6.72 -37.32
C HIS A 102 -22.22 -6.90 -37.33
N THR A 103 -23.00 -5.82 -37.37
CA THR A 103 -24.47 -5.93 -37.43
C THR A 103 -25.09 -5.24 -38.64
N GLU A 104 -24.32 -4.64 -39.55
CA GLU A 104 -24.90 -3.96 -40.73
C GLU A 104 -24.70 -4.63 -42.10
N PHE A 105 -23.98 -5.77 -42.22
CA PHE A 105 -23.72 -6.37 -43.55
C PHE A 105 -24.67 -7.52 -43.97
N GLU A 106 -25.53 -8.03 -43.09
CA GLU A 106 -26.39 -9.20 -43.37
C GLU A 106 -27.87 -8.83 -43.71
N LYS A 107 -28.09 -7.71 -44.40
CA LYS A 107 -29.41 -7.35 -44.98
C LYS A 107 -29.43 -7.19 -46.50
N ALA A 108 -28.34 -7.51 -47.20
CA ALA A 108 -28.22 -7.27 -48.65
C ALA A 108 -28.28 -8.52 -49.56
N SER A 109 -28.50 -9.73 -49.01
CA SER A 109 -28.63 -10.98 -49.78
C SER A 109 -29.78 -11.79 -49.18
N GLU A 110 -31.02 -11.81 -49.70
CA GLU A 110 -31.54 -12.33 -50.98
C GLU A 110 -33.10 -12.24 -50.93
N PRO A 111 -33.90 -12.61 -51.96
CA PRO A 111 -33.66 -12.63 -53.41
C PRO A 111 -34.77 -11.85 -54.18
N LYS A 112 -34.48 -11.41 -55.41
CA LYS A 112 -35.53 -11.07 -56.39
C LYS A 112 -35.26 -11.86 -57.65
N SER A 113 -35.98 -12.96 -57.85
CA SER A 113 -36.11 -13.54 -59.19
C SER A 113 -37.47 -14.20 -59.35
N SER A 114 -38.07 -13.88 -60.50
CA SER A 114 -39.40 -14.20 -61.01
C SER A 114 -39.64 -15.67 -61.31
#